data_AF-A0A3C1X7E9-F1
#
_entry.id   AF-A0A3C1X7E9-F1
#
_cell.length_a   1.000
_cell.length_b   1.000
_cell.length_c   1.000
_cell.angle_alpha   90.00
_cell.angle_beta   90.00
_cell.angle_gamma   90.00
#
_symmetry.space_group_name_H-M   'P 1'
#
loop_
_entity.id
_entity.type
_entity.pdbx_description
1 polymer ?
#
loop_
_entity_poly.entity_id
_entity_poly.type
_entity_poly.pdbx_seq_one_letter_code
_entity_poly.pdbx_strand_id
1 'polypeptide(L)'
;MEFRVAWDPASKVTRAAGAPAPPAFTGSPGNAVKNLHLPAINPLPPATFTRKVSLNEAGSTAHEDFDGPVAGMLGTMQYDPEMEMEMPMAMRWMHPATETPKVGTCETWEIHNFTEDAHPIHLHQVQFEIIGRIPDAAGTEAGSAAMLPPEPGETGRKDTVVCYPGAITLIKAAFDIKGNYVWHCHILDHEDNDMMRPLVVT
;
A
#
# COMPACT_ATOMS: atom_id res chain seq x y z
N MET A 1 -24.70 16.52 15.87
CA MET A 1 -25.86 15.64 15.63
C MET A 1 -25.34 14.21 15.59
N GLU A 2 -25.26 13.55 16.74
CA GLU A 2 -24.81 12.15 16.84
C GLU A 2 -26.01 11.24 16.53
N PHE A 3 -25.90 10.39 15.51
CA PHE A 3 -26.84 9.29 15.31
C PHE A 3 -26.31 8.07 16.05
N ARG A 4 -26.81 7.80 17.25
CA ARG A 4 -26.65 6.51 17.93
C ARG A 4 -27.87 5.66 17.61
N VAL A 5 -27.71 4.67 16.75
CA VAL A 5 -28.71 3.61 16.59
C VAL A 5 -28.52 2.65 17.75
N ALA A 6 -29.33 2.80 18.80
CA ALA A 6 -29.39 1.83 19.89
C ALA A 6 -30.01 0.53 19.35
N TRP A 7 -29.21 -0.51 19.20
CA TRP A 7 -29.69 -1.84 18.90
C TRP A 7 -30.28 -2.45 20.19
N ASP A 8 -31.60 -2.67 20.21
CA ASP A 8 -32.30 -3.35 21.30
C ASP A 8 -32.50 -4.85 20.96
N PRO A 9 -31.72 -5.76 21.58
CA PRO A 9 -31.87 -7.21 21.38
C PRO A 9 -33.22 -7.77 21.82
N ALA A 10 -33.99 -7.06 22.65
CA ALA A 10 -35.30 -7.50 23.13
C ALA A 10 -36.46 -7.05 22.22
N SER A 11 -36.19 -6.24 21.19
CA SER A 11 -37.21 -5.76 20.26
C SER A 11 -37.79 -6.93 19.44
N LYS A 12 -38.91 -7.49 19.92
CA LYS A 12 -39.68 -8.48 19.18
C LYS A 12 -40.40 -7.76 18.05
N VAL A 13 -39.87 -7.85 16.84
CA VAL A 13 -40.60 -7.46 15.62
C VAL A 13 -41.79 -8.40 15.47
N THR A 14 -42.97 -7.96 15.91
CA THR A 14 -44.21 -8.67 15.63
C THR A 14 -44.52 -8.46 14.16
N ARG A 15 -44.44 -9.54 13.35
CA ARG A 15 -44.92 -9.50 11.97
C ARG A 15 -46.40 -9.13 12.00
N ALA A 16 -46.77 -8.02 11.35
CA ALA A 16 -48.16 -7.64 11.18
C ALA A 16 -48.94 -8.79 10.51
N ALA A 17 -50.09 -9.16 11.09
CA ALA A 17 -50.97 -10.16 10.52
C ALA A 17 -51.47 -9.66 9.15
N GLY A 18 -51.16 -10.40 8.08
CA GLY A 18 -51.53 -10.04 6.70
C GLY A 18 -50.39 -9.61 5.80
N ALA A 19 -49.13 -9.58 6.27
CA ALA A 19 -47.99 -9.39 5.38
C ALA A 19 -47.92 -10.54 4.35
N PRO A 20 -47.74 -10.27 3.05
CA PRO A 20 -47.58 -11.31 2.04
C PRO A 20 -46.41 -12.22 2.43
N ALA A 21 -46.54 -13.51 2.10
CA ALA A 21 -45.45 -14.45 2.32
C ALA A 21 -44.18 -13.88 1.66
N PRO A 22 -43.02 -13.89 2.38
CA PRO A 22 -41.78 -13.50 1.74
C PRO A 22 -41.61 -14.32 0.46
N PRO A 23 -41.15 -13.71 -0.64
CA PRO A 23 -41.00 -14.42 -1.90
C PRO A 23 -40.19 -15.69 -1.65
N ALA A 24 -40.71 -16.82 -2.13
CA ALA A 24 -39.99 -18.08 -2.05
C ALA A 24 -38.68 -17.92 -2.82
N PHE A 25 -37.55 -18.00 -2.13
CA PHE A 25 -36.26 -18.13 -2.78
C PHE A 25 -36.22 -19.51 -3.44
N THR A 26 -36.64 -19.61 -4.71
CA THR A 26 -36.40 -20.80 -5.54
C THR A 26 -34.94 -20.82 -6.04
N GLY A 27 -34.01 -20.31 -5.24
CA GLY A 27 -32.59 -20.40 -5.52
C GLY A 27 -32.13 -21.84 -5.31
N SER A 28 -31.21 -22.30 -6.16
CA SER A 28 -30.40 -23.48 -5.86
C SER A 28 -29.89 -23.37 -4.40
N PRO A 29 -29.86 -24.45 -3.60
CA PRO A 29 -29.33 -24.41 -2.24
C PRO A 29 -27.85 -23.96 -2.18
N GLY A 30 -27.22 -23.76 -3.34
CA GLY A 30 -25.83 -23.37 -3.47
C GLY A 30 -24.92 -24.50 -3.04
N ASN A 31 -23.62 -24.31 -3.23
CA ASN A 31 -22.66 -25.15 -2.54
C ASN A 31 -22.64 -24.72 -1.07
N ALA A 32 -22.77 -25.69 -0.16
CA ALA A 32 -22.59 -25.41 1.27
C ALA A 32 -21.26 -24.69 1.49
N VAL A 33 -21.21 -23.72 2.41
CA VAL A 33 -20.01 -22.89 2.67
C VAL A 33 -18.76 -23.75 2.90
N LYS A 34 -18.91 -24.90 3.59
CA LYS A 34 -17.84 -25.88 3.81
C LYS A 34 -17.23 -26.50 2.53
N ASN A 35 -17.94 -26.43 1.42
CA ASN A 35 -17.52 -26.93 0.11
C ASN A 35 -17.05 -25.80 -0.82
N LEU A 36 -17.16 -24.53 -0.38
CA LEU A 36 -16.63 -23.40 -1.13
C LEU A 36 -15.12 -23.38 -0.99
N HIS A 37 -14.44 -23.42 -2.13
CA HIS A 37 -13.01 -23.19 -2.23
C HIS A 37 -12.83 -21.88 -2.98
N LEU A 38 -12.06 -20.96 -2.42
CA LEU A 38 -11.68 -19.76 -3.16
C LEU A 38 -10.85 -20.19 -4.37
N PRO A 39 -11.08 -19.60 -5.56
CA PRO A 39 -10.17 -19.80 -6.68
C PRO A 39 -8.73 -19.51 -6.24
N ALA A 40 -7.79 -20.30 -6.74
CA ALA A 40 -6.39 -20.02 -6.51
C ALA A 40 -6.04 -18.64 -7.06
N ILE A 41 -5.35 -17.83 -6.26
CA ILE A 41 -4.81 -16.56 -6.73
C ILE A 41 -3.57 -16.89 -7.56
N ASN A 42 -3.65 -16.69 -8.87
CA ASN A 42 -2.50 -16.90 -9.75
C ASN A 42 -1.39 -15.91 -9.38
N PRO A 43 -0.13 -16.36 -9.26
CA PRO A 43 0.99 -15.47 -9.00
C PRO A 43 1.20 -14.52 -10.18
N LEU A 44 1.72 -13.32 -9.91
CA LEU A 44 2.14 -12.39 -10.96
C LEU A 44 3.30 -13.00 -11.74
N PRO A 45 3.45 -12.60 -13.02
CA PRO A 45 4.64 -12.90 -13.80
C PRO A 45 5.93 -12.55 -13.04
N PRO A 46 7.07 -13.18 -13.39
CA PRO A 46 8.35 -12.78 -12.85
C PRO A 46 8.60 -11.28 -13.06
N ALA A 47 9.15 -10.62 -12.04
CA ALA A 47 9.56 -9.23 -12.16
C ALA A 47 10.69 -9.09 -13.19
N THR A 48 10.62 -8.04 -13.98
CA THR A 48 11.58 -7.70 -15.05
C THR A 48 12.45 -6.50 -14.68
N PHE A 49 12.08 -5.79 -13.62
CA PHE A 49 12.75 -4.59 -13.14
C PHE A 49 12.55 -4.45 -11.63
N THR A 50 13.56 -3.93 -10.94
CA THR A 50 13.47 -3.54 -9.53
C THR A 50 13.50 -2.03 -9.44
N ARG A 51 12.47 -1.45 -8.82
CA ARG A 51 12.34 -0.02 -8.58
C ARG A 51 12.58 0.27 -7.11
N LYS A 52 13.61 1.05 -6.81
CA LYS A 52 13.92 1.49 -5.44
C LYS A 52 13.31 2.87 -5.18
N VAL A 53 12.44 2.95 -4.19
CA VAL A 53 11.77 4.18 -3.75
C VAL A 53 11.95 4.40 -2.26
N SER A 54 11.76 5.64 -1.81
CA SER A 54 12.03 6.06 -0.43
C SER A 54 10.81 6.74 0.19
N LEU A 55 10.56 6.50 1.47
CA LEU A 55 9.71 7.31 2.33
C LEU A 55 10.63 8.13 3.23
N ASN A 56 10.37 9.43 3.27
CA ASN A 56 11.24 10.43 3.88
C ASN A 56 10.42 11.36 4.76
N GLU A 57 11.10 12.05 5.66
CA GLU A 57 10.52 13.13 6.46
C GLU A 57 11.34 14.41 6.29
N ALA A 58 10.64 15.53 6.15
CA ALA A 58 11.22 16.85 6.38
C ALA A 58 11.07 17.18 7.87
N GLY A 59 12.19 17.47 8.53
CA GLY A 59 12.19 18.01 9.89
C GLY A 59 11.78 19.48 9.94
N SER A 60 11.18 19.90 11.06
CA SER A 60 10.87 21.29 11.34
C SER A 60 12.13 22.13 11.47
N THR A 61 12.08 23.35 10.95
CA THR A 61 13.11 24.38 11.15
C THR A 61 12.59 25.57 11.96
N ALA A 62 11.39 25.44 12.54
CA ALA A 62 10.73 26.55 13.22
C ALA A 62 11.40 26.94 14.54
N HIS A 63 12.06 26.00 15.23
CA HIS A 63 12.79 26.24 16.47
C HIS A 63 13.97 25.26 16.59
N GLU A 64 15.11 25.72 17.11
CA GLU A 64 16.33 24.89 17.22
C GLU A 64 16.16 23.71 18.20
N ASP A 65 15.38 23.89 19.26
CA ASP A 65 15.08 22.84 20.24
C ASP A 65 13.91 21.91 19.86
N PHE A 66 13.26 22.09 18.70
CA PHE A 66 12.15 21.25 18.27
C PHE A 66 12.58 20.32 17.14
N ASP A 67 12.69 19.04 17.47
CA ASP A 67 12.97 17.97 16.52
C ASP A 67 11.68 17.17 16.25
N GLY A 68 11.03 17.46 15.13
CA GLY A 68 9.78 16.80 14.74
C GLY A 68 9.46 16.99 13.26
N PRO A 69 8.72 16.04 12.64
CA PRO A 69 8.43 16.08 11.22
C PRO A 69 7.39 17.17 10.89
N VAL A 70 7.56 17.81 9.74
CA VAL A 70 6.59 18.77 9.17
C VAL A 70 5.95 18.29 7.88
N ALA A 71 6.54 17.30 7.22
CA ALA A 71 5.98 16.66 6.03
C ALA A 71 6.60 15.29 5.82
N GLY A 72 5.77 14.28 5.57
CA GLY A 72 6.19 13.03 4.95
C GLY A 72 6.33 13.25 3.44
N MET A 73 7.35 12.66 2.82
CA MET A 73 7.61 12.80 1.38
C MET A 73 7.98 11.46 0.77
N LEU A 74 7.51 11.23 -0.45
CA LEU A 74 7.93 10.10 -1.27
C LEU A 74 9.13 10.49 -2.15
N GLY A 75 9.88 9.50 -2.63
CA GLY A 75 11.09 9.76 -3.38
C GLY A 75 11.69 8.51 -4.03
N THR A 76 12.90 8.66 -4.56
CA THR A 76 13.68 7.57 -5.16
C THR A 76 14.96 7.35 -4.39
N MET A 77 15.52 6.15 -4.46
CA MET A 77 16.93 5.93 -4.11
C MET A 77 17.82 6.35 -5.28
N GLN A 78 18.86 7.14 -5.03
CA GLN A 78 19.82 7.60 -6.05
C GLN A 78 21.25 7.43 -5.55
N TYR A 79 22.15 6.97 -6.40
CA TYR A 79 23.56 6.85 -6.04
C TYR A 79 24.21 8.23 -5.92
N ASP A 80 24.74 8.53 -4.74
CA ASP A 80 25.53 9.72 -4.47
C ASP A 80 27.02 9.39 -4.63
N PRO A 81 27.74 10.02 -5.58
CA PRO A 81 29.15 9.73 -5.82
C PRO A 81 30.10 10.30 -4.75
N GLU A 82 29.67 11.29 -3.96
CA GLU A 82 30.47 11.83 -2.86
C GLU A 82 30.40 10.96 -1.62
N MET A 83 29.22 10.39 -1.35
CA MET A 83 29.01 9.45 -0.24
C MET A 83 29.30 7.99 -0.62
N GLU A 84 29.51 7.72 -1.91
CA GLU A 84 29.72 6.40 -2.51
C GLU A 84 28.60 5.38 -2.18
N MET A 85 27.36 5.84 -2.01
CA MET A 85 26.21 5.00 -1.65
C MET A 85 24.88 5.49 -2.21
N GLU A 86 23.86 4.63 -2.21
CA GLU A 86 22.49 5.03 -2.55
C GLU A 86 21.86 5.83 -1.41
N MET A 87 21.42 7.05 -1.72
CA MET A 87 20.79 7.98 -0.79
C MET A 87 19.34 8.24 -1.17
N PRO A 88 18.44 8.44 -0.19
CA PRO A 88 17.07 8.84 -0.47
C PRO A 88 17.02 10.25 -1.05
N MET A 89 16.27 10.42 -2.13
CA MET A 89 15.97 11.71 -2.74
C MET A 89 14.48 12.02 -2.58
N ALA A 90 14.14 12.77 -1.54
CA ALA A 90 12.77 13.20 -1.29
C ALA A 90 12.28 14.16 -2.39
N MET A 91 11.04 13.95 -2.84
CA MET A 91 10.44 14.70 -3.93
C MET A 91 9.03 15.14 -3.59
N ARG A 92 8.74 16.40 -3.87
CA ARG A 92 7.39 16.95 -3.87
C ARG A 92 6.51 16.35 -4.96
N TRP A 93 5.20 16.42 -4.79
CA TRP A 93 4.18 16.10 -5.79
C TRP A 93 4.46 16.76 -7.14
N MET A 94 4.81 18.04 -7.13
CA MET A 94 4.99 18.86 -8.34
C MET A 94 6.27 18.55 -9.14
N HIS A 95 7.19 17.72 -8.64
CA HIS A 95 8.33 17.29 -9.45
C HIS A 95 7.89 16.40 -10.63
N PRO A 96 8.64 16.38 -11.75
CA PRO A 96 8.38 15.47 -12.86
C PRO A 96 8.24 14.00 -12.39
N ALA A 97 7.39 13.21 -13.05
CA ALA A 97 7.20 11.82 -12.67
C ALA A 97 8.48 10.99 -12.83
N THR A 98 8.79 10.22 -11.80
CA THR A 98 9.96 9.31 -11.73
C THR A 98 9.53 7.85 -11.79
N GLU A 99 8.33 7.54 -11.29
CA GLU A 99 7.74 6.21 -11.33
C GLU A 99 7.06 6.02 -12.68
N THR A 100 7.83 5.57 -13.69
CA THR A 100 7.36 5.39 -15.06
C THR A 100 7.42 3.93 -15.54
N PRO A 101 6.64 3.00 -14.96
CA PRO A 101 6.64 1.60 -15.41
C PRO A 101 6.17 1.50 -16.87
N LYS A 102 6.61 0.46 -17.58
CA LYS A 102 6.15 0.18 -18.95
C LYS A 102 4.94 -0.75 -18.91
N VAL A 103 3.94 -0.51 -19.75
CA VAL A 103 2.79 -1.41 -19.86
C VAL A 103 3.23 -2.84 -20.22
N GLY A 104 2.59 -3.83 -19.61
CA GLY A 104 2.91 -5.25 -19.76
C GLY A 104 4.10 -5.72 -18.94
N THR A 105 4.77 -4.84 -18.18
CA THR A 105 5.86 -5.23 -17.29
C THR A 105 5.37 -5.58 -15.89
N CYS A 106 6.13 -6.46 -15.24
CA CYS A 106 6.03 -6.72 -13.80
C CYS A 106 7.28 -6.15 -13.15
N GLU A 107 7.12 -5.35 -12.10
CA GLU A 107 8.21 -4.74 -11.34
C GLU A 107 8.17 -5.21 -9.89
N THR A 108 9.35 -5.40 -9.30
CA THR A 108 9.51 -5.42 -7.85
C THR A 108 9.72 -3.98 -7.39
N TRP A 109 8.98 -3.50 -6.41
CA TRP A 109 9.24 -2.24 -5.75
C TRP A 109 9.88 -2.50 -4.40
N GLU A 110 11.07 -1.95 -4.20
CA GLU A 110 11.80 -1.90 -2.94
C GLU A 110 11.52 -0.55 -2.30
N ILE A 111 10.70 -0.57 -1.25
CA ILE A 111 10.18 0.61 -0.58
C ILE A 111 10.95 0.79 0.72
N HIS A 112 11.92 1.69 0.74
CA HIS A 112 12.76 1.98 1.90
C HIS A 112 12.10 3.04 2.77
N ASN A 113 11.78 2.69 4.03
CA ASN A 113 11.21 3.64 4.96
C ASN A 113 12.29 4.22 5.88
N PHE A 114 12.69 5.46 5.64
CA PHE A 114 13.67 6.19 6.47
C PHE A 114 13.03 6.96 7.62
N THR A 115 11.71 6.85 7.77
CA THR A 115 10.95 7.57 8.79
C THR A 115 10.80 6.74 10.06
N GLU A 116 10.41 7.41 11.16
CA GLU A 116 10.06 6.76 12.43
C GLU A 116 8.61 6.23 12.45
N ASP A 117 7.83 6.53 11.41
CA ASP A 117 6.41 6.19 11.31
C ASP A 117 6.13 5.02 10.35
N ALA A 118 5.05 4.29 10.63
CA ALA A 118 4.54 3.27 9.72
C ALA A 118 3.58 3.92 8.70
N HIS A 119 3.83 3.70 7.41
CA HIS A 119 3.03 4.32 6.34
C HIS A 119 2.28 3.28 5.52
N PRO A 120 0.94 3.35 5.41
CA PRO A 120 0.18 2.53 4.49
C PRO A 120 0.34 3.06 3.07
N ILE A 121 1.25 2.49 2.29
CA ILE A 121 1.52 2.89 0.90
C ILE A 121 0.52 2.24 -0.04
N HIS A 122 -0.18 3.07 -0.82
CA HIS A 122 -1.16 2.69 -1.83
C HIS A 122 -0.66 3.01 -3.24
N LEU A 123 -0.82 2.06 -4.16
CA LEU A 123 -0.59 2.26 -5.60
C LEU A 123 -1.93 2.20 -6.32
N HIS A 124 -2.23 3.21 -7.14
CA HIS A 124 -3.36 3.14 -8.07
C HIS A 124 -3.07 2.17 -9.22
N GLN A 125 -4.11 1.83 -9.98
CA GLN A 125 -4.10 0.92 -11.14
C GLN A 125 -3.94 -0.56 -10.81
N VAL A 126 -2.98 -0.92 -9.96
CA VAL A 126 -2.55 -2.30 -9.75
C VAL A 126 -3.06 -2.90 -8.44
N GLN A 127 -3.18 -4.22 -8.43
CA GLN A 127 -3.01 -5.00 -7.21
C GLN A 127 -1.68 -5.76 -7.29
N PHE A 128 -0.94 -5.80 -6.20
CA PHE A 128 0.37 -6.40 -6.06
C PHE A 128 0.38 -7.59 -5.09
N GLU A 129 1.45 -8.37 -5.17
CA GLU A 129 1.86 -9.34 -4.16
C GLU A 129 2.80 -8.65 -3.17
N ILE A 130 2.61 -8.87 -1.87
CA ILE A 130 3.65 -8.53 -0.88
C ILE A 130 4.64 -9.70 -0.89
N ILE A 131 5.92 -9.42 -1.11
CA ILE A 131 6.99 -10.43 -1.11
C ILE A 131 7.47 -10.65 0.31
N GLY A 132 7.61 -9.58 1.09
CA GLY A 132 8.11 -9.62 2.44
C GLY A 132 8.67 -8.29 2.90
N ARG A 133 9.33 -8.30 4.05
CA ARG A 133 9.98 -7.12 4.65
C ARG A 133 11.34 -7.48 5.19
N ILE A 134 12.27 -6.54 5.11
CA ILE A 134 13.60 -6.67 5.70
C ILE A 134 13.68 -5.61 6.80
N PRO A 135 13.63 -6.00 8.09
CA PRO A 135 13.71 -5.06 9.20
C PRO A 135 15.10 -4.42 9.26
N ASP A 136 15.16 -3.17 9.73
CA ASP A 136 16.41 -2.44 10.00
C ASP A 136 17.37 -2.37 8.79
N ALA A 137 16.80 -2.22 7.59
CA ALA A 137 17.51 -2.30 6.32
C ALA A 137 17.26 -1.11 5.38
N ALA A 138 16.52 -0.08 5.78
CA ALA A 138 16.39 1.14 4.98
C ALA A 138 17.80 1.68 4.61
N GLY A 139 17.99 2.04 3.34
CA GLY A 139 19.29 2.44 2.78
C GLY A 139 20.30 1.31 2.52
N THR A 140 19.99 0.04 2.78
CA THR A 140 20.87 -1.09 2.44
C THR A 140 20.39 -1.84 1.20
N GLU A 141 21.22 -2.73 0.66
CA GLU A 141 20.82 -3.61 -0.44
C GLU A 141 19.88 -4.71 0.07
N ALA A 142 18.67 -4.83 -0.48
CA ALA A 142 17.68 -5.81 -0.01
C ALA A 142 18.20 -7.27 0.00
N GLY A 143 19.13 -7.62 -0.89
CA GLY A 143 19.74 -8.96 -0.91
C GLY A 143 20.69 -9.26 0.25
N SER A 144 21.07 -8.28 1.09
CA SER A 144 22.10 -8.44 2.11
C SER A 144 21.58 -8.93 3.47
N ALA A 145 20.27 -9.00 3.68
CA ALA A 145 19.67 -9.28 4.99
C ALA A 145 18.51 -10.28 4.92
N ALA A 146 18.16 -10.86 6.07
CA ALA A 146 17.10 -11.85 6.17
C ALA A 146 15.72 -11.19 5.99
N MET A 147 14.98 -11.65 4.98
CA MET A 147 13.63 -11.19 4.70
C MET A 147 12.60 -11.99 5.52
N LEU A 148 11.74 -11.26 6.24
CA LEU A 148 10.53 -11.80 6.84
C LEU A 148 9.46 -12.00 5.75
N PRO A 149 8.71 -13.12 5.78
CA PRO A 149 7.63 -13.34 4.83
C PRO A 149 6.48 -12.34 5.06
N PRO A 150 5.51 -12.26 4.13
CA PRO A 150 4.29 -11.49 4.33
C PRO A 150 3.52 -11.97 5.57
N GLU A 151 2.76 -11.08 6.19
CA GLU A 151 1.88 -11.46 7.29
C GLU A 151 0.79 -12.44 6.80
N PRO A 152 0.14 -13.21 7.70
CA PRO A 152 -0.88 -14.19 7.29
C PRO A 152 -2.01 -13.59 6.42
N GLY A 153 -2.39 -12.33 6.67
CA GLY A 153 -3.40 -11.59 5.90
C GLY A 153 -2.89 -10.95 4.60
N GLU A 154 -1.59 -11.06 4.30
CA GLU A 154 -0.92 -10.38 3.18
C GLU A 154 -0.53 -11.32 2.04
N THR A 155 -0.97 -12.59 2.11
CA THR A 155 -0.63 -13.64 1.13
C THR A 155 -1.45 -13.58 -0.16
N GLY A 156 -2.40 -12.64 -0.25
CA GLY A 156 -3.25 -12.41 -1.43
C GLY A 156 -2.83 -11.20 -2.27
N ARG A 157 -3.77 -10.71 -3.09
CA ARG A 157 -3.64 -9.45 -3.83
C ARG A 157 -3.92 -8.27 -2.89
N LYS A 158 -3.03 -7.28 -2.88
CA LYS A 158 -3.16 -6.03 -2.11
C LYS A 158 -2.96 -4.83 -3.03
N ASP A 159 -3.52 -3.71 -2.65
CA ASP A 159 -3.33 -2.39 -3.28
C ASP A 159 -2.69 -1.38 -2.32
N THR A 160 -2.80 -1.65 -1.02
CA THR A 160 -2.15 -0.91 0.08
C THR A 160 -1.36 -1.85 0.98
N VAL A 161 -0.13 -1.47 1.34
CA VAL A 161 0.79 -2.21 2.24
C VAL A 161 1.32 -1.30 3.34
N VAL A 162 1.43 -1.81 4.57
CA VAL A 162 2.08 -1.08 5.66
C VAL A 162 3.60 -1.22 5.51
N CYS A 163 4.28 -0.10 5.35
CA CYS A 163 5.73 0.00 5.35
C CYS A 163 6.20 0.42 6.75
N TYR A 164 6.82 -0.51 7.48
CA TYR A 164 7.26 -0.27 8.86
C TYR A 164 8.51 0.63 8.92
N PRO A 165 8.71 1.38 10.02
CA PRO A 165 9.89 2.21 10.24
C PRO A 165 11.20 1.43 10.03
N GLY A 166 12.20 2.06 9.41
CA GLY A 166 13.53 1.49 9.18
C GLY A 166 13.60 0.26 8.27
N ALA A 167 12.48 -0.26 7.76
CA ALA A 167 12.44 -1.48 6.97
C ALA A 167 12.46 -1.21 5.46
N ILE A 168 12.89 -2.23 4.70
CA ILE A 168 12.56 -2.34 3.28
C ILE A 168 11.30 -3.18 3.15
N THR A 169 10.26 -2.64 2.52
CA THR A 169 9.07 -3.42 2.13
C THR A 169 9.15 -3.77 0.65
N LEU A 170 9.00 -5.05 0.31
CA LEU A 170 9.08 -5.51 -1.07
C LEU A 170 7.70 -5.92 -1.58
N ILE A 171 7.27 -5.32 -2.68
CA ILE A 171 6.04 -5.69 -3.39
C ILE A 171 6.35 -6.03 -4.86
N LYS A 172 5.51 -6.85 -5.48
CA LYS A 172 5.56 -7.18 -6.91
C LYS A 172 4.27 -6.73 -7.58
N ALA A 173 4.36 -5.86 -8.58
CA ALA A 173 3.23 -5.24 -9.26
C ALA A 173 3.32 -5.42 -10.77
N ALA A 174 2.22 -5.78 -11.43
CA ALA A 174 2.14 -5.87 -12.88
C ALA A 174 1.27 -4.74 -13.43
N PHE A 175 1.83 -3.94 -14.34
CA PHE A 175 1.18 -2.76 -14.90
C PHE A 175 0.64 -3.07 -16.29
N ASP A 176 -0.67 -3.07 -16.48
CA ASP A 176 -1.33 -3.53 -17.70
C ASP A 176 -2.22 -2.47 -18.38
N ILE A 177 -2.42 -1.31 -17.75
CA ILE A 177 -3.19 -0.20 -18.31
C ILE A 177 -2.32 1.05 -18.36
N LYS A 178 -2.13 1.61 -19.57
CA LYS A 178 -1.42 2.88 -19.76
C LYS A 178 -2.23 4.04 -19.17
N GLY A 179 -1.55 4.99 -18.55
CA GLY A 179 -2.21 6.18 -18.02
C GLY A 179 -1.39 6.92 -16.97
N ASN A 180 -1.97 8.01 -16.49
CA ASN A 180 -1.46 8.78 -15.36
C ASN A 180 -2.25 8.36 -14.12
N TYR A 181 -1.52 7.91 -13.11
CA TYR A 181 -2.01 7.42 -11.84
C TYR A 181 -1.20 8.10 -10.73
N VAL A 182 -1.42 7.67 -9.49
CA VAL A 182 -0.66 8.12 -8.32
C VAL A 182 -0.25 6.94 -7.45
N TRP A 183 0.77 7.16 -6.64
CA TRP A 183 1.06 6.33 -5.49
C TRP A 183 1.31 7.26 -4.30
N HIS A 184 0.83 6.88 -3.13
CA HIS A 184 0.81 7.77 -1.97
C HIS A 184 0.76 7.02 -0.65
N CYS A 185 1.13 7.70 0.42
CA CYS A 185 0.71 7.30 1.76
C CYS A 185 -0.81 7.48 1.88
N HIS A 186 -1.48 6.52 2.50
CA HIS A 186 -2.93 6.55 2.69
C HIS A 186 -3.35 7.10 4.07
N ILE A 187 -2.42 7.73 4.79
CA ILE A 187 -2.73 8.65 5.88
C ILE A 187 -3.01 10.00 5.22
N LEU A 188 -4.28 10.43 5.22
CA LEU A 188 -4.71 11.60 4.45
C LEU A 188 -3.93 12.87 4.79
N ASP A 189 -3.61 13.09 6.06
CA ASP A 189 -2.80 14.23 6.49
C ASP A 189 -1.38 14.20 5.90
N HIS A 190 -0.83 13.01 5.64
CA HIS A 190 0.47 12.85 4.97
C HIS A 190 0.30 13.03 3.45
N GLU A 191 -0.75 12.43 2.86
CA GLU A 191 -1.08 12.55 1.43
C GLU A 191 -1.24 14.01 0.99
N ASP A 192 -2.09 14.76 1.69
CA ASP A 192 -2.43 16.15 1.38
C ASP A 192 -1.26 17.12 1.67
N ASN A 193 -0.32 16.71 2.52
CA ASN A 193 0.91 17.44 2.82
C ASN A 193 2.15 16.77 2.19
N ASP A 194 1.99 16.41 0.92
CA ASP A 194 3.03 16.12 -0.09
C ASP A 194 3.55 14.67 -0.16
N MET A 195 3.00 13.74 0.64
CA MET A 195 3.37 12.31 0.57
C MET A 195 2.65 11.54 -0.53
N MET A 196 2.57 12.16 -1.72
CA MET A 196 1.96 11.63 -2.94
C MET A 196 2.82 11.96 -4.16
N ARG A 197 2.95 11.02 -5.09
CA ARG A 197 3.74 11.19 -6.32
C ARG A 197 3.00 10.68 -7.56
N PRO A 198 3.22 11.30 -8.73
CA PRO A 198 2.66 10.82 -9.99
C PRO A 198 3.31 9.50 -10.41
N LEU A 199 2.47 8.57 -10.84
CA LEU A 199 2.83 7.26 -11.40
C LEU A 199 2.37 7.22 -12.87
N VAL A 200 3.29 7.08 -13.82
CA VAL A 200 2.96 7.17 -15.26
C VAL A 200 3.26 5.84 -15.95
N VAL A 201 2.22 5.07 -16.28
CA VAL A 201 2.38 3.80 -17.00
C VAL A 201 2.51 4.10 -18.51
N THR A 202 3.69 3.81 -19.07
CA THR A 202 4.11 4.17 -20.45
C THR A 202 3.95 3.08 -21.50
#